data_AF-A0A1R0WIL9-F1
#
_entry.id   AF-A0A1R0WIL9-F1
#
_cell.length_a   1.000
_cell.length_b   1.000
_cell.length_c   1.000
_cell.angle_alpha   90.00
_cell.angle_beta   90.00
_cell.angle_gamma   90.00
#
_symmetry.space_group_name_H-M   'P 1'
#
loop_
_entity.id
_entity.type
_entity.pdbx_description
1 polymer ?
#
loop_
_entity_poly.entity_id
_entity_poly.type
_entity_poly.pdbx_seq_one_letter_code
_entity_poly.pdbx_strand_id
1 'polypeptide(L)'
;MSRAERRQQQKGKHRKRILLALFLLFWVLFILFMSTRTYQQQTIRPLLIQTVQKLDIDFELPDIRISYGGHTNSLRNNPYGFTEFVFRKCAHMFVYGILTLAAHMILKKRWGHTLKVYWVPLVITLLIACADEFLQRFSAGRTPSFDDVLLDLTGGCIAILLYVLVQYVQHKRKV
;
A
#
# COMPACT_ATOMS: atom_id res chain seq x y z
N MET A 1 -40.73 -4.57 9.49
CA MET A 1 -40.01 -3.58 8.67
C MET A 1 -40.91 -2.97 7.60
N SER A 2 -41.23 -1.69 7.74
CA SER A 2 -42.02 -0.86 6.82
C SER A 2 -41.34 -0.65 5.45
N ARG A 3 -42.13 -0.41 4.40
CA ARG A 3 -41.62 -0.05 3.06
C ARG A 3 -40.69 1.18 3.12
N ALA A 4 -40.94 2.11 4.03
CA ALA A 4 -40.10 3.30 4.24
C ALA A 4 -38.72 2.93 4.83
N GLU A 5 -38.69 2.05 5.82
CA GLU A 5 -37.45 1.56 6.45
C GLU A 5 -36.59 0.78 5.46
N ARG A 6 -37.19 -0.08 4.63
CA ARG A 6 -36.48 -0.81 3.56
C ARG A 6 -35.84 0.15 2.55
N ARG A 7 -36.57 1.21 2.13
CA ARG A 7 -36.05 2.26 1.22
C ARG A 7 -34.92 3.06 1.84
N GLN A 8 -35.02 3.44 3.12
CA GLN A 8 -33.94 4.14 3.82
C GLN A 8 -32.69 3.26 3.99
N GLN A 9 -32.86 1.99 4.35
CA GLN A 9 -31.75 1.05 4.47
C GLN A 9 -31.06 0.80 3.12
N GLN A 10 -31.84 0.70 2.04
CA GLN A 10 -31.32 0.52 0.68
C GLN A 10 -30.58 1.78 0.19
N LYS A 11 -31.11 2.98 0.45
CA LYS A 11 -30.42 4.26 0.20
C LYS A 11 -29.09 4.34 0.96
N GLY A 12 -29.07 3.97 2.25
CA GLY A 12 -27.86 3.95 3.07
C GLY A 12 -26.80 2.96 2.55
N LYS A 13 -27.22 1.75 2.13
CA LYS A 13 -26.33 0.75 1.54
C LYS A 13 -25.73 1.23 0.22
N HIS A 14 -26.53 1.92 -0.60
CA HIS A 14 -26.12 2.51 -1.88
C HIS A 14 -25.13 3.66 -1.70
N ARG A 15 -25.42 4.62 -0.80
CA ARG A 15 -24.50 5.72 -0.45
C ARG A 15 -23.13 5.20 0.00
N LYS A 16 -23.10 4.19 0.88
CA LYS A 16 -21.84 3.55 1.30
C LYS A 16 -21.06 2.90 0.14
N ARG A 17 -21.74 2.40 -0.91
CA ARG A 17 -21.06 1.84 -2.10
C ARG A 17 -20.43 2.96 -2.92
N ILE A 18 -21.17 4.04 -3.15
CA ILE A 18 -20.66 5.21 -3.89
C ILE A 18 -19.44 5.79 -3.18
N LEU A 19 -19.50 6.00 -1.86
CA LEU A 19 -18.37 6.53 -1.10
C LEU A 19 -17.12 5.64 -1.19
N LEU A 20 -17.27 4.31 -1.10
CA LEU A 20 -16.15 3.39 -1.26
C LEU A 20 -15.57 3.42 -2.68
N ALA A 21 -16.43 3.51 -3.70
CA ALA A 21 -15.98 3.60 -5.09
C ALA A 21 -15.25 4.92 -5.37
N LEU A 22 -15.74 6.04 -4.83
CA LEU A 22 -15.08 7.34 -4.91
C LEU A 22 -13.75 7.32 -4.17
N PHE A 23 -13.68 6.70 -2.99
CA PHE A 23 -12.43 6.51 -2.26
C PHE A 23 -11.43 5.69 -3.07
N LEU A 24 -11.86 4.56 -3.66
CA LEU A 24 -10.99 3.73 -4.49
C LEU A 24 -10.46 4.51 -5.71
N LEU A 25 -11.33 5.25 -6.40
CA LEU A 25 -10.95 6.09 -7.53
C LEU A 25 -9.93 7.14 -7.10
N PHE A 26 -10.20 7.86 -6.02
CA PHE A 26 -9.28 8.83 -5.43
C PHE A 26 -7.93 8.18 -5.09
N TRP A 27 -7.94 6.98 -4.49
CA TRP A 27 -6.72 6.29 -4.07
C TRP A 27 -5.86 5.85 -5.26
N VAL A 28 -6.49 5.36 -6.34
CA VAL A 28 -5.79 5.05 -7.59
C VAL A 28 -5.18 6.32 -8.20
N LEU A 29 -5.95 7.41 -8.28
CA LEU A 29 -5.44 8.68 -8.79
C LEU A 29 -4.29 9.23 -7.93
N PHE A 30 -4.37 9.06 -6.61
CA PHE A 30 -3.31 9.42 -5.68
C PHE A 30 -2.03 8.62 -5.94
N ILE A 31 -2.12 7.30 -6.14
CA ILE A 31 -0.97 6.45 -6.50
C ILE A 31 -0.34 6.93 -7.81
N LEU A 32 -1.14 7.09 -8.86
CA LEU A 32 -0.65 7.51 -10.18
C LEU A 32 -0.04 8.92 -10.15
N PHE A 33 -0.60 9.83 -9.36
CA PHE A 33 -0.03 11.14 -9.14
C PHE A 33 1.33 11.06 -8.43
N MET A 34 1.45 10.24 -7.39
CA MET A 34 2.71 9.99 -6.70
C MET A 34 3.76 9.34 -7.62
N SER A 35 3.33 8.50 -8.56
CA SER A 35 4.16 7.90 -9.60
C SER A 35 4.98 8.92 -10.38
N THR A 36 4.32 10.02 -10.77
CA THR A 36 4.94 11.06 -11.62
C THR A 36 6.01 11.88 -10.92
N ARG A 37 6.10 11.82 -9.58
CA ARG A 37 7.06 12.61 -8.81
C ARG A 37 8.47 12.08 -8.99
N THR A 38 9.47 12.97 -9.00
CA THR A 38 10.88 12.57 -9.09
C THR A 38 11.41 12.10 -7.74
N TYR A 39 12.55 11.41 -7.74
CA TYR A 39 13.20 10.96 -6.50
C TYR A 39 13.47 12.12 -5.52
N GLN A 40 13.93 13.26 -6.03
CA GLN A 40 14.22 14.45 -5.22
C GLN A 40 12.98 15.04 -4.56
N GLN A 41 11.80 14.90 -5.16
CA GLN A 41 10.54 15.39 -4.59
C GLN A 41 9.96 14.46 -3.51
N GLN A 42 10.45 13.23 -3.42
CA GLN A 42 9.96 12.23 -2.47
C GLN A 42 11.00 11.88 -1.39
N THR A 43 12.14 12.57 -1.39
CA THR A 43 13.20 12.25 -0.45
C THR A 43 12.83 12.66 0.98
N ILE A 44 13.09 11.76 1.93
CA ILE A 44 12.92 12.02 3.36
C ILE A 44 14.25 12.26 4.08
N ARG A 45 15.37 12.23 3.35
CA ARG A 45 16.71 12.41 3.92
C ARG A 45 16.88 13.69 4.72
N PRO A 46 16.41 14.88 4.27
CA PRO A 46 16.58 16.11 5.04
C PRO A 46 15.93 16.02 6.42
N LEU A 47 14.72 15.44 6.48
CA LEU A 47 13.99 15.23 7.73
C LEU A 47 14.70 14.22 8.64
N LEU A 48 15.19 13.11 8.07
CA LEU A 48 15.96 12.10 8.82
C LEU A 48 17.22 12.71 9.45
N ILE A 49 18.01 13.44 8.65
CA ILE A 49 19.24 14.11 9.13
C ILE A 49 18.90 15.09 10.24
N GLN A 50 17.89 15.95 10.05
CA GLN A 50 17.46 16.90 11.05
C GLN A 50 16.98 16.22 12.35
N THR A 51 16.24 15.12 12.22
CA THR A 51 15.69 14.39 13.38
C THR A 51 16.80 13.71 14.17
N VAL A 52 17.72 13.01 13.50
CA VAL A 52 18.86 12.34 14.13
C VAL A 52 19.79 13.36 14.82
N GLN A 53 20.10 14.46 14.15
CA GLN A 53 20.91 15.55 14.72
C GLN A 53 20.24 16.18 15.95
N LYS A 54 18.92 16.36 15.93
CA LYS A 54 18.17 16.93 17.06
C LYS A 54 18.12 16.00 18.27
N LEU A 55 18.10 14.69 18.04
CA LEU A 55 18.00 13.68 19.09
C LEU A 55 19.37 13.29 19.66
N ASP A 56 20.47 13.82 19.11
CA ASP A 56 21.86 13.50 19.49
C ASP A 56 22.11 12.00 19.62
N ILE A 57 21.60 11.26 18.62
CA ILE A 57 21.66 9.81 18.61
C ILE A 57 23.04 9.37 18.12
N ASP A 58 23.89 8.93 19.05
CA ASP A 58 25.16 8.28 18.77
C ASP A 58 25.05 6.78 19.12
N PHE A 59 24.73 5.96 18.12
CA PHE A 59 24.68 4.50 18.26
C PHE A 59 25.63 3.85 17.27
N GLU A 60 26.36 2.83 17.73
CA GLU A 60 27.05 1.93 16.81
C GLU A 60 26.04 1.17 15.96
N LEU A 61 25.99 1.49 14.67
CA LEU A 61 25.04 0.88 13.76
C LEU A 61 25.46 -0.55 13.42
N PRO A 62 24.54 -1.54 13.51
CA PRO A 62 24.84 -2.90 13.09
C PRO A 62 25.09 -2.96 11.57
N ASP A 63 25.95 -3.88 11.13
CA ASP A 63 26.30 -4.07 9.72
C ASP A 63 25.23 -4.87 8.97
N ILE A 64 24.05 -4.26 8.83
CA ILE A 64 22.94 -4.82 8.07
C ILE A 64 23.11 -4.39 6.60
N ARG A 65 23.14 -5.37 5.69
CA ARG A 65 23.21 -5.16 4.24
C ARG A 65 22.02 -5.82 3.56
N ILE A 66 21.33 -5.07 2.71
CA ILE A 66 20.22 -5.57 1.88
C ILE A 66 20.60 -5.39 0.42
N SER A 67 20.63 -6.48 -0.34
CA SER A 67 20.77 -6.45 -1.79
C SER A 67 19.39 -6.38 -2.44
N TYR A 68 19.15 -5.39 -3.28
CA TYR A 68 17.87 -5.15 -3.94
C TYR A 68 18.08 -4.50 -5.31
N GLY A 69 17.48 -5.04 -6.38
CA GLY A 69 17.64 -4.51 -7.74
C GLY A 69 19.11 -4.42 -8.20
N GLY A 70 19.97 -5.34 -7.75
CA GLY A 70 21.40 -5.35 -8.07
C GLY A 70 22.26 -4.36 -7.26
N HIS A 71 21.66 -3.54 -6.40
CA HIS A 71 22.38 -2.60 -5.53
C HIS A 71 22.37 -3.07 -4.07
N THR A 72 23.50 -2.89 -3.37
CA THR A 72 23.59 -3.21 -1.94
C THR A 72 23.45 -1.95 -1.09
N ASN A 73 22.38 -1.88 -0.32
CA ASN A 73 22.16 -0.83 0.67
C ASN A 73 22.71 -1.31 2.03
N SER A 74 23.68 -0.58 2.59
CA SER A 74 24.28 -0.87 3.90
C SER A 74 23.86 0.17 4.92
N LEU A 75 23.36 -0.29 6.07
CA LEU A 75 23.01 0.57 7.19
C LEU A 75 24.24 1.27 7.79
N ARG A 76 25.36 0.56 7.90
CA ARG A 76 26.61 1.11 8.47
C ARG A 76 27.24 2.16 7.56
N ASN A 77 27.30 1.90 6.25
CA ASN A 77 27.99 2.78 5.30
C ASN A 77 27.09 3.93 4.79
N ASN A 78 25.77 3.75 4.77
CA ASN A 78 24.82 4.76 4.31
C ASN A 78 23.50 4.67 5.10
N PRO A 79 23.48 5.10 6.38
CA PRO A 79 22.32 4.93 7.25
C PRO A 79 21.08 5.66 6.77
N TYR A 80 21.25 6.90 6.29
CA TYR A 80 20.14 7.72 5.81
C TYR A 80 19.53 7.16 4.52
N GLY A 81 20.37 6.72 3.58
CA GLY A 81 19.91 6.08 2.34
C GLY A 81 19.25 4.73 2.59
N PHE A 82 19.81 3.92 3.50
CA PHE A 82 19.21 2.64 3.91
C PHE A 82 17.84 2.85 4.56
N THR A 83 17.73 3.79 5.49
CA THR A 83 16.48 4.08 6.20
C THR A 83 15.41 4.62 5.25
N GLU A 84 15.78 5.52 4.35
CA GLU A 84 14.89 6.01 3.30
C GLU A 84 14.45 4.88 2.36
N PHE A 85 15.37 3.99 1.96
CA PHE A 85 15.05 2.83 1.14
C PHE A 85 13.99 1.95 1.83
N VAL A 86 14.23 1.53 3.07
CA VAL A 86 13.28 0.71 3.85
C VAL A 86 11.95 1.42 4.02
N PHE A 87 11.98 2.70 4.41
CA PHE A 87 10.77 3.49 4.61
C PHE A 87 9.93 3.58 3.33
N ARG A 88 10.56 3.87 2.20
CA ARG A 88 9.87 3.92 0.90
C ARG A 88 9.26 2.58 0.54
N LYS A 89 10.00 1.47 0.68
CA LYS A 89 9.50 0.12 0.40
C LYS A 89 8.29 -0.23 1.28
N CYS A 90 8.34 0.07 2.58
CA CYS A 90 7.21 -0.11 3.47
C CYS A 90 6.01 0.78 3.12
N ALA A 91 6.26 2.05 2.75
CA ALA A 91 5.19 2.98 2.37
C ALA A 91 4.46 2.53 1.11
N HIS A 92 5.20 2.07 0.09
CA HIS A 92 4.63 1.49 -1.12
C HIS A 92 3.77 0.25 -0.79
N MET A 93 4.32 -0.74 -0.07
CA MET A 93 3.56 -1.91 0.38
C MET A 93 2.27 -1.54 1.13
N PHE A 94 2.32 -0.52 1.99
CA PHE A 94 1.17 -0.05 2.75
C PHE A 94 0.10 0.58 1.85
N VAL A 95 0.50 1.46 0.92
CA VAL A 95 -0.42 2.13 -0.01
C VAL A 95 -1.12 1.13 -0.93
N TYR A 96 -0.39 0.13 -1.45
CA TYR A 96 -0.96 -0.96 -2.24
C TYR A 96 -1.77 -1.95 -1.40
N GLY A 97 -1.42 -2.14 -0.12
CA GLY A 97 -2.25 -2.87 0.83
C GLY A 97 -3.63 -2.22 1.02
N ILE A 98 -3.69 -0.89 1.18
CA ILE A 98 -4.95 -0.13 1.27
C ILE A 98 -5.77 -0.27 -0.02
N LEU A 99 -5.12 -0.13 -1.19
CA LEU A 99 -5.77 -0.33 -2.49
C LEU A 99 -6.45 -1.70 -2.57
N THR A 100 -5.70 -2.76 -2.19
CA THR A 100 -6.17 -4.15 -2.20
C THR A 100 -7.38 -4.32 -1.28
N LEU A 101 -7.33 -3.77 -0.06
CA LEU A 101 -8.43 -3.85 0.91
C LEU A 101 -9.68 -3.11 0.43
N ALA A 102 -9.52 -1.91 -0.14
CA ALA A 102 -10.64 -1.14 -0.67
C ALA A 102 -11.33 -1.89 -1.82
N ALA A 103 -10.55 -2.45 -2.75
CA ALA A 103 -11.05 -3.30 -3.82
C ALA A 103 -11.76 -4.56 -3.28
N HIS A 104 -11.16 -5.24 -2.30
CA HIS A 104 -11.76 -6.40 -1.62
C HIS A 104 -13.13 -6.06 -1.01
N MET A 105 -13.25 -4.93 -0.29
CA MET A 105 -14.50 -4.52 0.34
C MET A 105 -15.63 -4.26 -0.68
N ILE A 106 -15.30 -3.67 -1.83
CA ILE A 106 -16.26 -3.44 -2.91
C ILE A 106 -16.72 -4.78 -3.51
N LEU A 107 -15.77 -5.66 -3.84
CA LEU A 107 -16.05 -6.95 -4.47
C LEU A 107 -16.82 -7.89 -3.53
N LYS A 108 -16.43 -7.98 -2.25
CA LYS A 108 -17.19 -8.73 -1.23
C LYS A 108 -18.63 -8.28 -1.13
N LYS A 109 -18.89 -6.97 -1.22
CA LYS A 109 -20.26 -6.42 -1.19
C LYS A 109 -21.05 -6.65 -2.48
N ARG A 110 -20.40 -6.99 -3.60
CA ARG A 110 -21.02 -7.25 -4.91
C ARG A 110 -21.21 -8.73 -5.20
N TRP A 111 -20.24 -9.57 -4.82
CA TRP A 111 -20.16 -11.00 -5.12
C TRP A 111 -20.33 -11.90 -3.89
N GLY A 112 -20.50 -11.34 -2.70
CA GLY A 112 -20.70 -12.12 -1.47
C GLY A 112 -19.42 -12.83 -1.02
N HIS A 113 -19.56 -14.03 -0.47
CA HIS A 113 -18.45 -14.83 0.08
C HIS A 113 -17.89 -15.82 -0.93
N THR A 114 -17.49 -15.35 -2.11
CA THR A 114 -16.86 -16.19 -3.14
C THR A 114 -15.34 -16.08 -3.07
N LEU A 115 -14.60 -17.11 -3.49
CA LEU A 115 -13.13 -17.08 -3.49
C LEU A 115 -12.57 -15.93 -4.36
N LYS A 116 -13.34 -15.50 -5.36
CA LYS A 116 -13.02 -14.37 -6.27
C LYS A 116 -12.75 -13.07 -5.53
N VAL A 117 -13.36 -12.86 -4.37
CA VAL A 117 -13.18 -11.61 -3.62
C VAL A 117 -11.80 -11.50 -3.00
N TYR A 118 -11.02 -12.57 -2.95
CA TYR A 118 -9.64 -12.55 -2.43
C TYR A 118 -8.61 -12.39 -3.55
N TRP A 119 -8.72 -13.13 -4.65
CA TRP A 119 -7.70 -13.07 -5.70
C TRP A 119 -7.92 -11.93 -6.71
N VAL A 120 -9.16 -11.51 -7.00
CA VAL A 120 -9.39 -10.39 -7.94
C VAL A 120 -8.80 -9.07 -7.46
N PRO A 121 -8.91 -8.68 -6.17
CA PRO A 121 -8.20 -7.50 -5.66
C PRO A 121 -6.69 -7.56 -5.89
N LEU A 122 -6.06 -8.73 -5.70
CA LEU A 122 -4.63 -8.90 -5.93
C LEU A 122 -4.26 -8.71 -7.40
N VAL A 123 -5.09 -9.19 -8.33
CA VAL A 123 -4.92 -8.92 -9.76
C VAL A 123 -5.04 -7.44 -10.07
N ILE A 124 -6.01 -6.74 -9.45
CA ILE A 124 -6.15 -5.28 -9.59
C ILE A 124 -4.88 -4.58 -9.08
N THR A 125 -4.40 -4.95 -7.89
CA THR A 125 -3.18 -4.40 -7.29
C THR A 125 -1.97 -4.62 -8.19
N LEU A 126 -1.79 -5.84 -8.72
CA LEU A 126 -0.73 -6.16 -9.68
C LEU A 126 -0.78 -5.25 -10.92
N LEU A 127 -1.96 -5.08 -11.52
CA LEU A 127 -2.12 -4.22 -12.70
C LEU A 127 -1.80 -2.76 -12.40
N ILE A 128 -2.22 -2.24 -11.23
CA ILE A 128 -1.92 -0.87 -10.82
C ILE A 128 -0.44 -0.70 -10.47
N ALA A 129 0.21 -1.70 -9.87
CA ALA A 129 1.65 -1.69 -9.61
C ALA A 129 2.46 -1.68 -10.91
N CYS A 130 2.09 -2.52 -11.88
CA CYS A 130 2.68 -2.47 -13.22
C CYS A 130 2.49 -1.10 -13.90
N ALA A 131 1.30 -0.50 -13.78
CA ALA A 131 1.03 0.82 -14.33
C ALA A 131 1.85 1.92 -13.65
N ASP A 132 2.06 1.81 -12.33
CA ASP A 132 2.90 2.73 -11.57
C ASP A 132 4.35 2.68 -12.03
N GLU A 133 4.96 1.49 -12.11
CA GLU A 133 6.34 1.35 -12.61
C GLU A 133 6.47 1.82 -14.08
N PHE A 134 5.46 1.55 -14.90
CA PHE A 134 5.41 2.03 -16.28
C PHE A 134 5.37 3.56 -16.38
N LEU A 135 4.71 4.26 -15.45
CA LEU A 135 4.66 5.71 -15.37
C LEU A 135 5.95 6.29 -14.76
N GLN A 136 6.47 5.67 -13.70
CA GLN A 136 7.72 6.07 -13.05
C GLN A 136 8.90 6.09 -14.04
N ARG A 137 8.89 5.23 -15.07
CA ARG A 137 9.94 5.21 -16.10
C ARG A 137 10.10 6.54 -16.85
N PHE A 138 9.06 7.37 -16.88
CA PHE A 138 9.11 8.70 -17.51
C PHE A 138 9.62 9.79 -16.56
N SER A 139 9.78 9.48 -15.27
CA SER A 139 10.27 10.40 -14.26
C SER A 139 11.80 10.30 -14.13
N ALA A 140 12.47 11.45 -14.19
CA ALA A 140 13.94 11.50 -14.11
C ALA A 140 14.47 10.92 -12.79
N GLY A 141 15.51 10.08 -12.89
CA GLY A 141 16.19 9.48 -11.75
C GLY A 141 15.44 8.32 -11.09
N ARG A 142 14.44 7.73 -11.76
CA ARG A 142 13.78 6.49 -11.34
C ARG A 142 13.99 5.41 -12.39
N THR A 143 14.29 4.19 -11.94
CA THR A 143 14.43 3.03 -12.81
C THR A 143 13.31 2.07 -12.46
N PRO A 144 12.47 1.67 -13.42
CA PRO A 144 11.42 0.71 -13.14
C PRO A 144 12.03 -0.61 -12.71
N SER A 145 11.47 -1.22 -11.67
CA SER A 145 11.96 -2.48 -11.10
C SER A 145 10.84 -3.50 -11.00
N PHE A 146 11.06 -4.69 -11.56
CA PHE A 146 10.15 -5.80 -11.37
C PHE A 146 10.04 -6.22 -9.90
N ASP A 147 11.12 -6.05 -9.13
CA ASP A 147 11.12 -6.31 -7.69
C ASP A 147 10.11 -5.40 -6.96
N ASP A 148 9.92 -4.16 -7.44
CA ASP A 148 8.98 -3.20 -6.83
C ASP A 148 7.53 -3.65 -7.05
N VAL A 149 7.20 -4.13 -8.26
CA VAL A 149 5.88 -4.70 -8.56
C VAL A 149 5.57 -5.90 -7.66
N LEU A 150 6.54 -6.81 -7.50
CA LEU A 150 6.36 -7.98 -6.65
C LEU A 150 6.20 -7.59 -5.19
N LEU A 151 7.02 -6.64 -4.72
CA LEU A 151 6.94 -6.15 -3.36
C LEU A 151 5.57 -5.51 -3.06
N ASP A 152 5.04 -4.70 -3.97
CA ASP A 152 3.71 -4.09 -3.82
C ASP A 152 2.59 -5.13 -3.80
N LEU A 153 2.71 -6.17 -4.63
CA LEU A 153 1.81 -7.31 -4.58
C LEU A 153 1.90 -8.04 -3.23
N THR A 154 3.10 -8.21 -2.66
CA THR A 154 3.23 -8.81 -1.31
C THR A 154 2.53 -7.96 -0.25
N GLY A 155 2.58 -6.63 -0.34
CA GLY A 155 1.80 -5.72 0.51
C GLY A 155 0.29 -5.97 0.41
N GLY A 156 -0.21 -6.19 -0.81
CA GLY A 156 -1.59 -6.60 -1.05
C GLY A 156 -1.95 -7.95 -0.41
N CYS A 157 -1.08 -8.95 -0.53
CA CYS A 157 -1.25 -10.26 0.10
C CYS A 157 -1.30 -10.16 1.63
N ILE A 158 -0.39 -9.41 2.24
CA ILE A 158 -0.35 -9.16 3.68
C ILE A 158 -1.67 -8.50 4.13
N ALA A 159 -2.16 -7.53 3.38
CA ALA A 159 -3.39 -6.83 3.73
C ALA A 159 -4.61 -7.77 3.75
N ILE A 160 -4.73 -8.66 2.75
CA ILE A 160 -5.79 -9.69 2.73
C ILE A 160 -5.62 -10.68 3.89
N LEU A 161 -4.40 -11.14 4.15
CA LEU A 161 -4.12 -12.06 5.25
C LEU A 161 -4.54 -11.46 6.60
N LEU A 162 -4.16 -10.21 6.86
CA LEU A 162 -4.55 -9.48 8.07
C LEU A 162 -6.07 -9.33 8.17
N TYR A 163 -6.75 -9.04 7.06
CA TYR A 163 -8.20 -8.97 7.04
C TYR A 163 -8.85 -10.31 7.45
N VAL A 164 -8.39 -11.43 6.87
CA VAL A 164 -8.91 -12.77 7.20
C VAL A 164 -8.64 -13.11 8.67
N LEU A 165 -7.45 -12.80 9.17
CA LEU A 165 -7.08 -13.04 10.57
C LEU A 165 -7.98 -12.25 11.53
N VAL A 166 -8.22 -10.97 11.26
CA VAL A 166 -9.11 -10.13 12.06
C VAL A 166 -10.53 -10.70 12.07
N GLN A 167 -11.05 -11.13 10.91
CA GLN A 167 -12.37 -11.76 10.83
C GLN A 167 -12.44 -13.07 11.64
N TYR A 168 -11.40 -13.90 11.56
CA TYR A 168 -11.30 -15.14 12.31
C TYR A 168 -11.31 -14.90 13.84
N VAL A 169 -10.49 -13.96 14.32
CA VAL A 169 -10.43 -13.60 15.75
C VAL A 169 -11.77 -13.01 16.21
N GLN A 170 -12.41 -12.15 15.41
CA GLN A 170 -13.72 -11.58 15.74
C GLN A 170 -14.84 -12.63 15.76
N HIS A 171 -14.78 -13.65 14.92
CA HIS A 171 -15.73 -14.75 14.93
C HIS A 171 -15.57 -15.60 16.18
N LYS A 172 -14.32 -15.96 16.55
CA LYS A 172 -14.03 -16.71 17.78
C LYS A 172 -14.43 -15.98 19.06
N ARG A 173 -14.33 -14.65 19.10
CA ARG A 173 -14.76 -13.86 20.27
C ARG A 173 -16.28 -13.78 20.46
N LYS A 174 -17.07 -14.15 19.44
CA LYS A 174 -18.54 -14.10 19.48
C LYS A 174 -19.19 -15.46 19.75
N VAL A 175 -18.41 -16.54 19.69
CA VAL A 175 -18.81 -17.92 20.05
C VAL A 175 -18.39 -18.14 21.50
#